data_AF-A0A8I5N2T0-F1
#
_entry.id   AF-A0A8I5N2T0-F1
#
_cell.length_a   1.000
_cell.length_b   1.000
_cell.length_c   1.000
_cell.angle_alpha   90.00
_cell.angle_beta   90.00
_cell.angle_gamma   90.00
#
_symmetry.space_group_name_H-M   'P 1'
#
loop_
_entity.id
_entity.type
_entity.pdbx_description
1 polymer ?
#
loop_
_entity_poly.entity_id
_entity_poly.type
_entity_poly.pdbx_seq_one_letter_code
_entity_poly.pdbx_strand_id
1 'polypeptide(L)'
;MKSSPALTLQLWERSPRLGIPRCFHSVIRTEHTGLTMEFMLSWVFLVAILKGVQCEEQLVESGGGLVQPGASLRLSCAASGFTFSSYDMHWVRQAPGKGLEWVSAISIGGGTYYPNSVKGRFTISRDNAKNSLYLQMNSLRAEDTAVYYCARDTVRGSQCEPRHKLPCRDTGGNQLQGALRNH
;
A
#
# COMPACT_ATOMS: atom_id res chain seq x y z
N MET A 1 42.21 29.20 17.76
CA MET A 1 41.76 27.79 17.73
C MET A 1 40.36 27.74 18.33
N LYS A 2 39.31 27.73 17.50
CA LYS A 2 37.91 27.66 17.96
C LYS A 2 37.28 26.48 17.25
N SER A 3 36.85 25.51 18.05
CA SER A 3 36.47 24.16 17.66
C SER A 3 35.32 24.16 16.64
N SER A 4 35.55 23.52 15.49
CA SER A 4 34.46 23.17 14.56
C SER A 4 33.46 22.25 15.27
N PRO A 5 32.15 22.45 15.11
CA PRO A 5 31.17 21.46 15.52
C PRO A 5 31.27 20.26 14.56
N ALA A 6 31.53 19.08 15.09
CA ALA A 6 31.49 17.84 14.35
C ALA A 6 30.02 17.48 14.06
N LEU A 7 29.67 17.37 12.78
CA LEU A 7 28.42 16.77 12.31
C LEU A 7 28.54 15.25 12.45
N THR A 8 28.04 14.69 13.54
CA THR A 8 27.88 13.23 13.64
C THR A 8 26.52 12.84 13.06
N LEU A 9 26.49 12.55 11.76
CA LEU A 9 25.37 11.90 11.09
C LEU A 9 25.30 10.45 11.58
N GLN A 10 24.41 10.15 12.52
CA GLN A 10 24.03 8.77 12.80
C GLN A 10 23.07 8.32 11.69
N LEU A 11 23.61 7.54 10.74
CA LEU A 11 22.86 6.88 9.69
C LEU A 11 21.94 5.84 10.34
N TRP A 12 20.62 6.11 10.42
CA TRP A 12 19.66 5.05 10.71
C TRP A 12 19.44 4.21 9.45
N GLU A 13 19.81 2.95 9.55
CA GLU A 13 19.64 1.90 8.54
C GLU A 13 18.44 1.01 8.88
N ARG A 14 17.35 1.17 8.12
CA ARG A 14 16.62 0.11 7.41
C ARG A 14 15.35 0.68 6.80
N SER A 15 15.37 0.84 5.48
CA SER A 15 14.20 0.71 4.64
C SER A 15 14.39 -0.53 3.76
N PRO A 16 13.45 -1.48 3.76
CA PRO A 16 13.07 -2.19 2.57
C PRO A 16 11.71 -1.64 2.10
N ARG A 17 11.69 -1.18 0.85
CA ARG A 17 10.52 -0.65 0.12
C ARG A 17 9.36 -1.67 0.18
N LEU A 18 8.08 -1.30 0.24
CA LEU A 18 7.30 -0.50 -0.71
C LEU A 18 6.05 0.03 0.03
N GLY A 19 5.64 1.29 -0.19
CA GLY A 19 4.28 1.75 0.12
C GLY A 19 4.06 2.74 1.29
N ILE A 20 5.10 3.20 1.99
CA ILE A 20 4.91 4.18 3.09
C ILE A 20 5.05 5.61 2.55
N PRO A 21 4.01 6.48 2.63
CA PRO A 21 4.20 7.91 2.50
C PRO A 21 5.02 8.38 3.69
N ARG A 22 6.16 9.01 3.44
CA ARG A 22 6.99 9.59 4.49
C ARG A 22 6.24 10.75 5.14
N CYS A 23 5.49 10.50 6.19
CA CYS A 23 5.16 11.55 7.15
C CYS A 23 6.45 11.90 7.91
N PHE A 24 7.12 12.97 7.50
CA PHE A 24 8.18 13.57 8.29
C PHE A 24 7.55 14.18 9.55
N HIS A 25 7.65 13.49 10.68
CA HIS A 25 7.47 14.15 11.98
C HIS A 25 8.85 14.57 12.50
N SER A 26 9.29 15.78 12.17
CA SER A 26 10.44 16.39 12.85
C SER A 26 10.02 16.74 14.28
N VAL A 27 10.52 16.00 15.27
CA VAL A 27 10.53 16.47 16.66
C VAL A 27 11.81 17.29 16.84
N ILE A 28 11.70 18.61 16.70
CA ILE A 28 12.78 19.53 17.09
C ILE A 28 12.68 19.73 18.59
N ARG A 29 13.62 19.17 19.37
CA ARG A 29 13.80 19.53 20.78
C ARG A 29 14.50 20.89 20.82
N THR A 30 13.78 21.96 21.15
CA THR A 30 14.35 23.29 21.36
C THR A 30 15.05 23.34 22.72
N GLU A 31 16.37 23.57 22.72
CA GLU A 31 17.06 24.06 23.92
C GLU A 31 16.91 25.59 23.98
N HIS A 32 16.18 26.08 24.97
CA HIS A 32 15.94 27.50 25.17
C HIS A 32 17.18 28.18 25.76
N THR A 33 17.98 28.83 24.93
CA THR A 33 18.84 29.93 25.40
C THR A 33 18.82 31.09 24.41
N GLY A 34 18.11 32.16 24.83
CA GLY A 34 18.28 33.57 24.43
C GLY A 34 18.39 33.91 22.94
N LEU A 35 17.25 34.18 22.27
CA LEU A 35 17.24 34.80 20.95
C LEU A 35 16.11 35.84 20.84
N THR A 36 16.46 37.01 20.31
CA THR A 36 15.67 38.25 20.19
C THR A 36 14.40 38.12 19.34
N MET A 37 13.34 38.88 19.67
CA MET A 37 11.95 38.78 19.17
C MET A 37 11.78 38.85 17.64
N GLU A 38 12.68 39.53 16.91
CA GLU A 38 12.63 39.66 15.45
C GLU A 38 12.99 38.36 14.71
N PHE A 39 13.96 37.59 15.23
CA PHE A 39 14.37 36.32 14.63
C PHE A 39 13.36 35.20 14.92
N MET A 40 12.58 35.32 15.99
CA MET A 40 11.55 34.35 16.37
C MET A 40 10.43 34.31 15.35
N LEU A 41 9.95 35.47 14.87
CA LEU A 41 8.90 35.52 13.85
C LEU A 41 9.37 34.93 12.53
N SER A 42 10.58 35.28 12.08
CA SER A 42 11.14 34.74 10.82
C SER A 42 11.32 33.22 10.86
N TRP A 43 11.77 32.66 11.99
CA TRP A 43 11.90 31.21 12.15
C TRP A 43 10.54 30.51 12.27
N VAL A 44 9.57 31.12 12.94
CA VAL A 44 8.19 30.62 13.02
C VAL A 44 7.55 30.57 11.61
N PHE A 45 7.74 31.61 10.79
CA PHE A 45 7.29 31.62 9.40
C PHE A 45 7.97 30.53 8.56
N LEU A 46 9.28 30.31 8.74
CA LEU A 46 10.01 29.27 8.02
C LEU A 46 9.53 27.85 8.39
N VAL A 47 9.23 27.61 9.67
CA VAL A 47 8.67 26.34 10.16
C VAL A 47 7.23 26.15 9.69
N ALA A 48 6.43 27.21 9.58
CA ALA A 48 5.05 27.15 9.10
C ALA A 48 4.97 26.79 7.59
N ILE A 49 5.91 27.28 6.77
CA ILE A 49 5.94 26.98 5.32
C ILE A 49 6.36 25.52 5.05
N LEU A 50 7.18 24.90 5.91
CA LEU A 50 7.62 23.51 5.76
C LEU A 50 6.58 22.45 6.21
N LYS A 51 5.45 22.87 6.79
CA LYS A 51 4.36 21.96 7.23
C LYS A 51 3.45 21.47 6.09
N GLY A 52 3.67 21.93 4.86
CA GLY A 52 2.87 21.55 3.70
C GLY A 52 3.46 20.38 2.92
N VAL A 53 3.35 19.14 3.43
CA VAL A 53 3.52 17.93 2.60
C VAL A 53 2.12 17.38 2.33
N GLN A 54 1.53 17.81 1.21
CA GLN A 54 0.34 17.17 0.65
C GLN A 54 0.75 15.78 0.15
N CYS A 55 0.31 14.71 0.82
CA CYS A 55 0.33 13.38 0.22
C CYS A 55 -0.82 13.29 -0.77
N GLU A 56 -0.55 13.69 -2.00
CA GLU A 56 -1.43 13.40 -3.13
C GLU A 56 -1.33 11.89 -3.37
N GLU A 57 -2.39 11.15 -3.04
CA GLU A 57 -2.57 9.69 -3.17
C GLU A 57 -1.94 8.83 -2.05
N GLN A 58 -2.79 8.29 -1.17
CA GLN A 58 -2.36 7.47 -0.04
C GLN A 58 -3.28 6.28 0.18
N LEU A 59 -2.65 5.10 0.30
CA LEU A 59 -3.25 3.90 0.86
C LEU A 59 -2.66 3.71 2.26
N VAL A 60 -3.51 3.49 3.27
CA VAL A 60 -3.07 3.31 4.67
C VAL A 60 -3.61 2.02 5.23
N GLU A 61 -2.74 1.04 5.39
CA GLU A 61 -3.05 -0.23 6.03
C GLU A 61 -3.05 -0.12 7.56
N SER A 62 -4.03 -0.78 8.20
CA SER A 62 -4.12 -0.90 9.65
C SER A 62 -4.83 -2.18 10.08
N GLY A 63 -4.86 -2.46 11.38
CA GLY A 63 -5.43 -3.68 11.94
C GLY A 63 -4.50 -4.88 11.94
N GLY A 64 -3.20 -4.68 11.66
CA GLY A 64 -2.17 -5.70 11.86
C GLY A 64 -1.86 -5.94 13.34
N GLY A 65 -1.32 -7.12 13.66
CA GLY A 65 -0.92 -7.46 15.03
C GLY A 65 -0.47 -8.90 15.17
N LEU A 66 0.14 -9.23 16.31
CA LEU A 66 0.46 -10.60 16.67
C LEU A 66 -0.82 -11.32 17.11
N VAL A 67 -1.16 -12.42 16.43
CA VAL A 67 -2.35 -13.22 16.71
C VAL A 67 -1.96 -14.70 16.77
N GLN A 68 -2.66 -15.45 17.60
CA GLN A 68 -2.44 -16.89 17.72
C GLN A 68 -2.93 -17.64 16.47
N PRO A 69 -2.29 -18.76 16.09
CA PRO A 69 -2.83 -19.64 15.07
C PRO A 69 -4.28 -20.06 15.39
N GLY A 70 -5.14 -20.11 14.39
CA GLY A 70 -6.57 -20.38 14.52
C GLY A 70 -7.42 -19.14 14.84
N ALA A 71 -6.81 -18.04 15.30
CA ALA A 71 -7.53 -16.80 15.54
C ALA A 71 -7.97 -16.12 14.23
N SER A 72 -8.77 -15.08 14.38
CA SER A 72 -9.21 -14.24 13.26
C SER A 72 -8.70 -12.82 13.44
N LEU A 73 -8.40 -12.15 12.34
CA LEU A 73 -7.96 -10.76 12.31
C LEU A 73 -8.62 -10.03 11.15
N ARG A 74 -8.84 -8.73 11.31
CA ARG A 74 -9.36 -7.88 10.24
C ARG A 74 -8.37 -6.78 9.91
N LEU A 75 -7.89 -6.79 8.67
CA LEU A 75 -7.11 -5.69 8.13
C LEU A 75 -8.05 -4.67 7.49
N SER A 76 -7.61 -3.41 7.49
CA SER A 76 -8.26 -2.34 6.75
C SER A 76 -7.24 -1.52 5.97
N CYS A 77 -7.66 -0.94 4.86
CA CYS A 77 -6.87 -0.06 4.02
C CYS A 77 -7.73 1.15 3.64
N ALA A 78 -7.36 2.32 4.14
CA ALA A 78 -8.03 3.57 3.82
C ALA A 78 -7.37 4.22 2.60
N ALA A 79 -8.18 4.62 1.62
CA ALA A 79 -7.76 5.27 0.40
C ALA A 79 -8.09 6.77 0.42
N SER A 80 -7.13 7.59 0.01
CA SER A 80 -7.30 9.03 -0.22
C SER A 80 -6.54 9.46 -1.47
N GLY A 81 -6.95 10.57 -2.08
CA GLY A 81 -6.34 11.12 -3.29
C GLY A 81 -6.91 10.59 -4.60
N PHE A 82 -7.86 9.64 -4.57
CA PHE A 82 -8.53 9.11 -5.77
C PHE A 82 -9.96 8.65 -5.53
N THR A 83 -10.70 8.49 -6.63
CA THR A 83 -12.03 7.88 -6.64
C THR A 83 -11.94 6.37 -6.42
N PHE A 84 -11.92 5.95 -5.15
CA PHE A 84 -11.80 4.54 -4.75
C PHE A 84 -12.79 3.60 -5.45
N SER A 85 -14.03 4.07 -5.70
CA SER A 85 -15.08 3.30 -6.40
C SER A 85 -14.74 2.97 -7.85
N SER A 86 -13.80 3.68 -8.49
CA SER A 86 -13.45 3.50 -9.90
C SER A 86 -12.34 2.48 -10.15
N TYR A 87 -11.83 1.82 -9.11
CA TYR A 87 -10.72 0.87 -9.24
C TYR A 87 -11.05 -0.51 -8.66
N ASP A 88 -10.46 -1.51 -9.30
CA ASP A 88 -10.30 -2.84 -8.73
C ASP A 88 -9.24 -2.76 -7.63
N MET A 89 -9.51 -3.45 -6.53
CA MET A 89 -8.70 -3.39 -5.33
C MET A 89 -8.18 -4.77 -4.96
N HIS A 90 -6.90 -4.85 -4.60
CA HIS A 90 -6.18 -6.09 -4.37
C HIS A 90 -5.56 -6.08 -2.97
N TRP A 91 -5.51 -7.25 -2.35
CA TRP A 91 -4.60 -7.54 -1.25
C TRP A 91 -3.45 -8.39 -1.76
N VAL A 92 -2.24 -7.99 -1.37
CA VAL A 92 -0.99 -8.68 -1.65
C VAL A 92 -0.25 -8.86 -0.34
N ARG A 93 0.46 -9.97 -0.16
CA ARG A 93 1.27 -10.21 1.03
C ARG A 93 2.72 -10.54 0.66
N GLN A 94 3.63 -10.25 1.59
CA GLN A 94 5.04 -10.61 1.49
C GLN A 94 5.48 -11.31 2.76
N ALA A 95 5.77 -12.61 2.67
CA ALA A 95 6.36 -13.35 3.76
C ALA A 95 7.88 -13.04 3.86
N PRO A 96 8.49 -13.12 5.06
CA PRO A 96 9.92 -12.90 5.22
C PRO A 96 10.75 -13.80 4.29
N GLY A 97 11.64 -13.21 3.50
CA GLY A 97 12.48 -13.94 2.54
C GLY A 97 11.76 -14.47 1.31
N LYS A 98 10.49 -14.13 1.08
CA LYS A 98 9.71 -14.52 -0.11
C LYS A 98 9.30 -13.29 -0.95
N GLY A 99 8.89 -13.57 -2.19
CA GLY A 99 8.31 -12.58 -3.08
C GLY A 99 6.91 -12.14 -2.65
N LEU A 100 6.33 -11.21 -3.44
CA LEU A 100 4.93 -10.80 -3.30
C LEU A 100 4.00 -11.94 -3.75
N GLU A 101 3.00 -12.25 -2.93
CA GLU A 101 1.96 -13.24 -3.19
C GLU A 101 0.61 -12.52 -3.21
N TRP A 102 -0.16 -12.70 -4.28
CA TRP A 102 -1.51 -12.15 -4.38
C TRP A 102 -2.48 -12.94 -3.48
N VAL A 103 -3.32 -12.23 -2.71
CA VAL A 103 -4.19 -12.80 -1.67
C VAL A 103 -5.66 -12.75 -2.06
N SER A 104 -6.12 -11.62 -2.58
CA SER A 104 -7.51 -11.46 -3.03
C SER A 104 -7.67 -10.21 -3.89
N ALA A 105 -8.77 -10.15 -4.63
CA ALA A 105 -9.21 -8.96 -5.33
C ALA A 105 -10.72 -8.78 -5.23
N ILE A 106 -11.14 -7.52 -5.29
CA ILE A 106 -12.54 -7.13 -5.42
C ILE A 106 -12.65 -6.13 -6.58
N SER A 107 -13.52 -6.45 -7.54
CA SER A 107 -13.72 -5.60 -8.70
C SER A 107 -14.57 -4.38 -8.36
N ILE A 108 -14.62 -3.42 -9.29
CA ILE A 108 -15.53 -2.28 -9.27
C ILE A 108 -16.99 -2.74 -9.08
N GLY A 109 -17.36 -3.82 -9.77
CA GLY A 109 -18.70 -4.43 -9.69
C GLY A 109 -18.94 -5.29 -8.43
N GLY A 110 -17.96 -5.40 -7.54
CA GLY A 110 -18.06 -6.19 -6.30
C GLY A 110 -17.79 -7.70 -6.45
N GLY A 111 -17.36 -8.14 -7.64
CA GLY A 111 -16.91 -9.53 -7.84
C GLY A 111 -15.65 -9.79 -7.03
N THR A 112 -15.58 -10.92 -6.32
CA THR A 112 -14.44 -11.26 -5.45
C THR A 112 -13.67 -12.46 -5.97
N TYR A 113 -12.35 -12.40 -5.84
CA TYR A 113 -11.43 -13.43 -6.34
C TYR A 113 -10.43 -13.80 -5.25
N TYR A 114 -10.13 -15.11 -5.15
CA TYR A 114 -9.22 -15.67 -4.15
C TYR A 114 -8.41 -16.82 -4.75
N PRO A 115 -7.13 -16.98 -4.36
CA PRO A 115 -6.38 -18.19 -4.63
C PRO A 115 -6.84 -19.33 -3.71
N ASN A 116 -6.60 -20.57 -4.14
CA ASN A 116 -7.01 -21.77 -3.40
C ASN A 116 -6.41 -21.84 -1.98
N SER A 117 -5.27 -21.19 -1.73
CA SER A 117 -4.57 -21.18 -0.42
C SER A 117 -5.37 -20.49 0.70
N VAL A 118 -6.20 -19.51 0.37
CA VAL A 118 -6.97 -18.71 1.34
C VAL A 118 -8.48 -18.76 1.13
N LYS A 119 -8.93 -19.41 0.04
CA LYS A 119 -10.35 -19.57 -0.29
C LYS A 119 -11.12 -20.22 0.87
N GLY A 120 -12.23 -19.61 1.25
CA GLY A 120 -13.07 -20.08 2.37
C GLY A 120 -12.58 -19.67 3.77
N ARG A 121 -11.38 -19.09 3.88
CA ARG A 121 -10.84 -18.56 5.15
C ARG A 121 -10.83 -17.04 5.17
N PHE A 122 -10.49 -16.43 4.05
CA PHE A 122 -10.37 -14.98 3.93
C PHE A 122 -11.55 -14.41 3.15
N THR A 123 -11.99 -13.23 3.56
CA THR A 123 -13.10 -12.48 2.94
C THR A 123 -12.66 -11.05 2.70
N ILE A 124 -12.57 -10.64 1.43
CA ILE A 124 -12.36 -9.25 1.03
C ILE A 124 -13.71 -8.52 0.99
N SER A 125 -13.74 -7.27 1.45
CA SER A 125 -14.90 -6.40 1.31
C SER A 125 -14.47 -4.96 1.09
N ARG A 126 -15.32 -4.16 0.43
CA ARG A 126 -15.08 -2.75 0.14
C ARG A 126 -16.24 -1.90 0.67
N ASP A 127 -15.91 -0.73 1.21
CA ASP A 127 -16.86 0.31 1.60
C ASP A 127 -16.51 1.59 0.82
N ASN A 128 -17.31 1.86 -0.22
CA ASN A 128 -17.09 3.00 -1.10
C ASN A 128 -17.44 4.34 -0.43
N ALA A 129 -18.31 4.35 0.59
CA ALA A 129 -18.63 5.58 1.31
C ALA A 129 -17.47 6.01 2.22
N LYS A 130 -16.70 5.03 2.72
CA LYS A 130 -15.52 5.26 3.56
C LYS A 130 -14.19 5.18 2.81
N ASN A 131 -14.22 4.98 1.50
CA ASN A 131 -13.03 4.71 0.68
C ASN A 131 -12.12 3.65 1.34
N SER A 132 -12.70 2.57 1.85
CA SER A 132 -12.00 1.60 2.69
C SER A 132 -12.12 0.20 2.14
N LEU A 133 -10.98 -0.50 2.09
CA LEU A 133 -10.89 -1.92 1.76
C LEU A 133 -10.63 -2.72 3.04
N TYR A 134 -11.26 -3.88 3.18
CA TYR A 134 -11.09 -4.75 4.32
C TYR A 134 -10.71 -6.16 3.90
N LEU A 135 -9.90 -6.82 4.72
CA LEU A 135 -9.62 -8.25 4.63
C LEU A 135 -9.93 -8.90 5.97
N GLN A 136 -11.04 -9.61 6.05
CA GLN A 136 -11.34 -10.48 7.18
C GLN A 136 -10.60 -11.80 6.98
N MET A 137 -9.70 -12.14 7.89
CA MET A 137 -8.93 -13.37 7.85
C MET A 137 -9.38 -14.26 9.01
N ASN A 138 -9.98 -15.40 8.69
CA ASN A 138 -10.42 -16.37 9.69
C ASN A 138 -9.49 -17.59 9.67
N SER A 139 -9.35 -18.25 10.82
CA SER A 139 -8.53 -19.46 10.97
C SER A 139 -7.12 -19.28 10.42
N LEU A 140 -6.43 -18.24 10.92
CA LEU A 140 -5.06 -17.90 10.51
C LEU A 140 -4.10 -19.05 10.81
N ARG A 141 -3.17 -19.30 9.88
CA ARG A 141 -2.14 -20.32 10.05
C ARG A 141 -0.76 -19.67 10.14
N ALA A 142 0.24 -20.44 10.56
CA ALA A 142 1.61 -19.94 10.62
C ALA A 142 2.10 -19.46 9.24
N GLU A 143 1.66 -20.12 8.17
CA GLU A 143 2.00 -19.77 6.78
C GLU A 143 1.40 -18.44 6.33
N ASP A 144 0.40 -17.92 7.03
CA ASP A 144 -0.23 -16.63 6.71
C ASP A 144 0.54 -15.43 7.33
N THR A 145 1.62 -15.69 8.06
CA THR A 145 2.48 -14.67 8.67
C THR A 145 3.26 -13.92 7.59
N ALA A 146 2.82 -12.71 7.28
CA ALA A 146 3.38 -11.87 6.24
C ALA A 146 3.06 -10.39 6.50
N VAL A 147 3.73 -9.50 5.78
CA VAL A 147 3.30 -8.11 5.66
C VAL A 147 2.24 -8.04 4.57
N TYR A 148 1.12 -7.38 4.83
CA TYR A 148 0.00 -7.25 3.89
C TYR A 148 -0.08 -5.82 3.37
N TYR A 149 -0.32 -5.69 2.08
CA TYR A 149 -0.43 -4.43 1.34
C TYR A 149 -1.73 -4.42 0.55
N CYS A 150 -2.38 -3.26 0.49
CA CYS A 150 -3.44 -3.04 -0.48
C CYS A 150 -2.89 -2.35 -1.73
N ALA A 151 -3.45 -2.68 -2.88
CA ALA A 151 -3.08 -2.06 -4.15
C ALA A 151 -4.32 -1.81 -5.00
N ARG A 152 -4.31 -0.69 -5.74
CA ARG A 152 -5.29 -0.44 -6.81
C ARG A 152 -4.76 -0.97 -8.13
N ASP A 153 -5.64 -1.51 -8.97
CA ASP A 153 -5.28 -1.81 -10.35
C ASP A 153 -5.25 -0.51 -11.16
N THR A 154 -4.05 0.01 -11.41
CA THR A 154 -3.89 1.03 -12.44
C THR A 154 -3.65 0.29 -13.74
N VAL A 155 -4.50 0.49 -14.76
CA VAL A 155 -4.23 0.05 -16.14
C VAL A 155 -2.96 0.77 -16.62
N ARG A 156 -1.79 0.25 -16.24
CA ARG A 156 -0.59 0.42 -17.03
C ARG A 156 -0.78 -0.62 -18.11
N GLY A 157 -1.27 -0.19 -19.27
CA GLY A 157 -1.17 -0.98 -20.49
C GLY A 157 0.23 -1.58 -20.51
N SER A 158 0.32 -2.88 -20.75
CA SER A 158 1.57 -3.62 -20.75
C SER A 158 2.62 -2.84 -21.55
N GLN A 159 3.50 -2.10 -20.89
CA GLN A 159 4.80 -1.82 -21.46
C GLN A 159 5.48 -3.18 -21.42
N CYS A 160 5.28 -3.92 -22.51
CA CYS A 160 6.16 -5.00 -22.88
C CYS A 160 7.56 -4.38 -22.92
N GLU A 161 8.31 -4.50 -21.83
CA GLU A 161 9.75 -4.28 -21.84
C GLU A 161 10.31 -5.38 -22.77
N PRO A 162 10.81 -5.05 -23.98
CA PRO A 162 11.19 -6.07 -24.94
C PRO A 162 12.58 -6.58 -24.58
N ARG A 163 12.68 -7.51 -23.64
CA ARG A 163 13.88 -8.35 -23.44
C ARG A 163 13.51 -9.82 -23.64
N HIS A 164 13.59 -10.17 -24.93
CA HIS A 164 13.58 -11.49 -25.57
C HIS A 164 12.22 -11.97 -26.15
N LYS A 165 12.27 -12.27 -27.45
CA LYS A 165 11.18 -12.52 -28.39
C LYS A 165 10.27 -13.70 -28.02
N LEU A 166 8.97 -13.50 -28.25
CA LEU A 166 8.16 -14.22 -29.24
C LEU A 166 7.08 -13.24 -29.76
N PRO A 167 6.74 -13.23 -31.07
CA PRO A 167 5.79 -12.27 -31.60
C PRO A 167 4.35 -12.68 -31.26
N CYS A 168 3.58 -11.78 -30.65
CA CYS A 168 2.14 -11.93 -30.48
C CYS A 168 1.47 -11.94 -31.85
N ARG A 169 0.68 -12.99 -32.14
CA ARG A 169 -0.21 -13.02 -33.30
C ARG A 169 -1.54 -12.40 -32.87
N ASP A 170 -1.72 -11.13 -33.21
CA ASP A 170 -3.02 -10.46 -33.12
C ASP A 170 -4.02 -11.20 -34.02
N THR A 171 -5.07 -11.74 -33.44
CA THR A 171 -6.26 -12.15 -34.20
C THR A 171 -7.47 -11.51 -33.53
N GLY A 172 -7.69 -10.24 -33.81
CA GLY A 172 -8.95 -9.56 -33.55
C GLY A 172 -9.95 -9.89 -34.66
N GLY A 173 -11.16 -10.31 -34.28
CA GLY A 173 -12.27 -10.50 -35.23
C GLY A 173 -13.50 -11.12 -34.56
N ASN A 174 -14.54 -10.31 -34.39
CA ASN A 174 -15.90 -10.72 -33.96
C ASN A 174 -16.51 -11.79 -34.89
N GLN A 175 -17.22 -12.77 -34.31
CA GLN A 175 -18.65 -13.08 -34.54
C GLN A 175 -19.01 -14.57 -34.31
N LEU A 176 -20.04 -14.74 -33.46
CA LEU A 176 -21.24 -15.59 -33.63
C LEU A 176 -21.17 -17.14 -33.62
N GLN A 177 -22.26 -17.69 -33.06
CA GLN A 177 -22.73 -19.08 -32.98
C GLN A 177 -21.84 -20.00 -32.11
N GLY A 178 -22.32 -20.70 -31.08
CA GLY A 178 -23.64 -21.31 -30.90
C GLY A 178 -23.45 -22.82 -30.76
N ALA A 179 -23.71 -23.34 -29.55
CA ALA A 179 -24.13 -24.70 -29.20
C ALA A 179 -23.37 -25.94 -29.74
N LEU A 180 -22.92 -26.79 -28.82
CA LEU A 180 -23.20 -28.25 -28.77
C LEU A 180 -22.52 -28.81 -27.49
N ARG A 181 -23.24 -28.98 -26.38
CA ARG A 181 -23.99 -30.18 -25.94
C ARG A 181 -23.15 -31.46 -25.92
N ASN A 182 -23.07 -32.03 -24.72
CA ASN A 182 -22.85 -33.43 -24.39
C ASN A 182 -23.48 -34.37 -25.45
N HIS A 183 -22.72 -35.27 -26.06
CA HIS A 183 -22.55 -36.67 -25.64
C HIS A 183 -21.47 -37.33 -26.51
#